data_AF-A0A1W1CNE3-F1
#
_entry.id   AF-A0A1W1CNE3-F1
#
_cell.length_a   1.000
_cell.length_b   1.000
_cell.length_c   1.000
_cell.angle_alpha   90.00
_cell.angle_beta   90.00
_cell.angle_gamma   90.00
#
_symmetry.space_group_name_H-M   'P 1'
#
loop_
_entity.id
_entity.type
_entity.pdbx_description
1 polymer ?
#
loop_
_entity_poly.entity_id
_entity_poly.type
_entity_poly.pdbx_seq_one_letter_code
_entity_poly.pdbx_strand_id
1 'polypeptide(L)' 'MDDGWLKSDSHCANLMNPNFTELGMAMIKDESTKYIHYWTQNFGTPR' A
#
# COMPACT_ATOMS: atom_id res chain seq x y z
N MET A 1 -12.76 -0.58 2.49
CA MET A 1 -11.48 -0.52 1.77
C MET A 1 -11.64 -1.45 0.60
N ASP A 2 -11.60 -0.93 -0.62
CA ASP A 2 -11.75 -1.75 -1.83
C ASP A 2 -10.65 -2.82 -1.84
N ASP A 3 -10.94 -4.03 -2.32
CA ASP A 3 -9.99 -5.17 -2.30
C ASP A 3 -8.86 -5.00 -3.34
N GLY A 4 -8.60 -3.78 -3.82
CA GLY A 4 -7.74 -3.50 -4.97
C GLY A 4 -6.33 -4.06 -4.82
N TRP A 5 -5.77 -4.04 -3.61
CA TRP A 5 -4.47 -4.65 -3.33
C TRP A 5 -4.51 -6.17 -3.30
N LEU A 6 -5.59 -6.76 -2.78
CA LEU A 6 -5.77 -8.21 -2.76
C LEU A 6 -6.05 -8.78 -4.16
N LYS A 7 -6.74 -8.01 -5.02
CA LYS A 7 -7.08 -8.38 -6.39
C LYS A 7 -5.96 -8.16 -7.40
N SER A 8 -4.87 -7.51 -7.01
CA SER A 8 -3.69 -7.32 -7.85
C SER A 8 -2.59 -8.27 -7.42
N ASP A 9 -2.21 -9.20 -8.29
CA ASP A 9 -1.19 -10.23 -7.99
C ASP A 9 0.11 -9.64 -7.43
N SER A 10 0.63 -8.57 -8.03
CA SER A 10 1.86 -7.91 -7.57
C SER A 10 1.74 -7.26 -6.19
N HIS A 11 0.63 -6.58 -5.92
CA HIS A 11 0.38 -5.94 -4.62
C HIS A 11 0.11 -6.99 -3.53
N CYS A 12 -0.68 -8.02 -3.86
CA CYS A 12 -0.98 -9.13 -2.96
C CYS A 12 0.28 -9.89 -2.58
N ALA A 13 1.19 -10.14 -3.53
CA ALA A 13 2.47 -10.79 -3.26
C ALA A 13 3.32 -10.02 -2.22
N ASN A 14 3.36 -8.69 -2.29
CA ASN A 14 4.05 -7.87 -1.29
C ASN A 14 3.35 -7.92 0.07
N LEU A 15 2.01 -7.85 0.09
CA LEU A 15 1.21 -7.89 1.31
C LEU A 15 1.33 -9.24 2.05
N MET A 16 1.44 -10.33 1.31
CA MET A 16 1.52 -11.69 1.84
C MET A 16 2.96 -12.17 2.10
N ASN A 17 3.96 -11.33 1.83
CA ASN A 17 5.37 -11.71 1.97
C ASN A 17 5.75 -11.76 3.46
N PRO A 18 6.03 -12.95 4.03
CA PRO A 18 6.32 -13.09 5.46
C PRO A 18 7.66 -12.49 5.88
N ASN A 19 8.51 -12.11 4.92
CA ASN A 19 9.79 -11.47 5.22
C ASN A 19 9.60 -10.03 5.72
N PHE A 20 8.50 -9.37 5.38
CA PHE A 20 8.18 -8.05 5.90
C PHE A 20 7.38 -8.20 7.20
N THR A 21 7.85 -7.54 8.26
CA THR A 21 7.15 -7.54 9.55
C THR A 21 6.74 -6.13 9.99
N GLU A 22 7.07 -5.12 9.18
CA GLU A 22 6.74 -3.72 9.43
C GLU A 22 5.98 -3.14 8.23
N LEU A 23 4.97 -2.31 8.52
CA LEU A 23 4.13 -1.66 7.52
C LEU A 23 3.98 -0.17 7.84
N GLY A 24 4.35 0.68 6.88
CA GLY A 24 4.09 2.11 6.91
C GLY A 24 3.11 2.49 5.79
N MET A 25 2.08 3.28 6.12
CA MET A 25 1.11 3.77 5.15
C MET A 25 0.80 5.24 5.37
N ALA A 26 0.67 5.98 4.28
CA ALA A 26 0.26 7.38 4.30
C ALA A 26 -0.72 7.65 3.15
N MET A 27 -1.62 8.61 3.38
CA MET A 27 -2.56 9.09 2.38
C MET A 27 -2.47 10.61 2.31
N ILE A 28 -2.45 11.12 1.07
CA ILE A 28 -2.67 12.54 0.81
C ILE A 28 -3.96 12.72 0.03
N LYS A 29 -4.70 13.79 0.36
CA LYS A 29 -5.87 14.22 -0.37
C LYS A 29 -5.53 15.50 -1.14
N ASP A 30 -5.70 15.48 -2.45
CA ASP A 30 -5.52 16.65 -3.33
C ASP A 30 -6.63 16.71 -4.39
N GLU A 31 -7.55 17.66 -4.23
CA GLU A 31 -8.71 17.85 -5.09
C GLU A 31 -8.35 18.32 -6.51
N SER A 32 -7.11 18.78 -6.73
CA SER A 32 -6.63 19.23 -8.05
C SER A 32 -6.15 18.09 -8.96
N THR A 33 -6.06 16.87 -8.44
CA THR A 33 -5.47 15.73 -9.16
C THR A 33 -6.51 14.75 -9.69
N LYS A 34 -6.12 13.94 -10.67
CA LYS A 34 -6.99 12.91 -11.29
C LYS A 34 -7.55 11.93 -10.25
N TYR A 35 -6.71 11.50 -9.31
CA TYR A 35 -7.12 10.65 -8.20
C TYR A 35 -7.00 11.45 -6.92
N ILE A 36 -8.14 11.91 -6.40
CA ILE A 36 -8.21 12.81 -5.23
C ILE A 36 -7.45 12.25 -4.02
N HIS A 37 -7.35 10.93 -3.90
CA HIS A 37 -6.62 10.25 -2.84
C HIS A 37 -5.46 9.45 -3.41
N TYR A 38 -4.26 9.74 -2.92
CA TYR A 38 -3.08 8.91 -3.18
C TYR A 38 -2.66 8.22 -1.89
N TRP A 39 -2.49 6.91 -1.99
CA TRP A 39 -1.98 6.06 -0.92
C TRP A 39 -0.58 5.61 -1.26
N THR A 40 0.33 5.71 -0.30
CA THR A 40 1.66 5.12 -0.38
C THR A 40 1.80 4.10 0.73
N GLN A 41 2.40 2.95 0.38
CA GLN A 41 2.69 1.86 1.30
C GLN A 41 4.18 1.53 1.23
N ASN A 42 4.80 1.30 2.39
CA ASN A 42 6.17 0.84 2.50
C ASN A 42 6.23 -0.39 3.41
N PHE A 43 6.97 -1.41 2.99
CA PHE A 43 7.18 -2.63 3.74
C PHE A 43 8.62 -2.68 4.26
N GLY A 44 8.79 -3.09 5.51
CA GLY A 44 10.09 -3.08 6.18
C GLY A 44 10.39 -4.37 6.94
N THR A 45 11.65 -4.47 7.33
CA THR A 45 12.18 -5.48 8.24
C THR A 45 12.93 -4.77 9.38
N PRO A 46 12.84 -5.27 10.63
CA PRO A 46 13.62 -4.74 11.74
C PRO A 46 15.12 -4.78 11.43
N ARG A 47 15.88 -3.85 12.01
CA ARG A 47 17.34 -3.83 11.94
C ARG A 47 17.98 -4.64 13.06
#